data_AF-A0A7V2T6V6-F1
#
_entry.id   AF-A0A7V2T6V6-F1
#
_cell.length_a   1.000
_cell.length_b   1.000
_cell.length_c   1.000
_cell.angle_alpha   90.00
_cell.angle_beta   90.00
_cell.angle_gamma   90.00
#
_symmetry.space_group_name_H-M   'P 1'
#
loop_
_entity.id
_entity.type
_entity.pdbx_description
1 polymer ?
#
loop_
_entity_poly.entity_id
_entity_poly.type
_entity_poly.pdbx_seq_one_letter_code
_entity_poly.pdbx_strand_id
1 'polypeptide(L)' 'TSPGRRRIVFRPLGTSGGSNASFTFCPEGPAAPRVLCLSNTGRVRLSATRCDGSPVVCP' A
#
# COMPACT_ATOMS: atom_id res chain seq x y z
N THR A 1 -11.55 -7.37 10.86
CA THR A 1 -10.77 -6.48 9.96
C THR A 1 -10.05 -5.47 10.83
N SER A 2 -8.72 -5.34 10.77
CA SER A 2 -8.06 -4.28 11.53
C SER A 2 -8.35 -2.93 10.86
N PRO A 3 -8.53 -1.82 11.62
CA PRO A 3 -8.88 -0.50 11.08
C PRO A 3 -7.77 0.17 10.23
N GLY A 4 -6.81 -0.61 9.71
CA GLY A 4 -5.64 -0.11 9.01
C GLY A 4 -4.66 0.64 9.92
N ARG A 5 -3.43 0.84 9.44
CA ARG A 5 -2.44 1.67 10.13
C ARG A 5 -2.61 3.13 9.72
N ARG A 6 -2.77 4.04 10.69
CA ARG A 6 -2.81 5.49 10.45
C ARG A 6 -1.43 6.15 10.32
N ARG A 7 -0.37 5.44 10.72
CA ARG A 7 1.01 5.94 10.69
C ARG A 7 1.98 4.86 10.23
N ILE A 8 2.88 5.24 9.32
CA ILE A 8 4.06 4.46 8.96
C ILE A 8 5.27 5.09 9.64
N VAL A 9 6.04 4.28 10.36
CA VAL A 9 7.29 4.69 11.01
C VAL A 9 8.37 3.76 10.51
N PHE A 10 9.38 4.33 9.86
CA PHE A 10 10.58 3.61 9.46
C PHE A 10 11.56 3.58 10.63
N ARG A 11 12.20 2.43 10.81
CA ARG A 11 13.28 2.23 11.79
C ARG A 11 14.64 2.50 11.13
N PRO A 12 15.74 2.64 11.90
CA PRO A 12 17.07 2.90 11.32
C PRO A 12 17.53 1.88 10.27
N LEU A 13 17.10 0.62 10.39
CA LEU A 13 17.37 -0.44 9.42
C LEU A 13 16.47 -0.38 8.15
N GLY A 14 15.69 0.68 7.99
CA GLY A 14 14.77 0.86 6.87
C GLY A 14 13.45 0.10 6.99
N THR A 15 13.28 -0.79 7.98
CA THR A 15 12.05 -1.57 8.15
C THR A 15 10.87 -0.72 8.63
N SER A 16 9.66 -1.10 8.22
CA SER A 16 8.42 -0.51 8.73
C SER A 16 7.71 -1.54 9.61
N GLY A 17 7.99 -1.51 10.92
CA GLY A 17 7.48 -2.51 11.86
C GLY A 17 5.96 -2.72 11.75
N GLY A 18 5.51 -3.96 11.92
CA GLY A 18 4.12 -4.39 11.69
C GLY A 18 4.00 -5.32 10.47
N SER A 19 2.80 -5.42 9.93
CA SER A 19 2.50 -6.17 8.70
C SER A 19 2.71 -5.32 7.45
N ASN A 20 2.70 -5.98 6.29
CA ASN A 20 2.60 -5.31 4.99
C ASN A 20 1.38 -4.38 4.94
N ALA A 21 1.51 -3.29 4.20
CA ALA A 21 0.46 -2.31 4.01
C ALA A 21 0.23 -2.04 2.52
N SER A 22 -1.03 -1.81 2.16
CA SER A 22 -1.46 -1.40 0.83
C SER A 22 -2.18 -0.06 0.92
N PHE A 23 -1.85 0.85 0.02
CA PHE A 23 -2.53 2.13 -0.14
C PHE A 23 -3.06 2.20 -1.56
N THR A 24 -4.38 2.27 -1.70
CA THR A 24 -5.03 2.39 -3.00
C THR A 24 -5.37 3.85 -3.26
N PHE A 25 -4.89 4.36 -4.37
CA PHE A 25 -5.21 5.69 -4.86
C PHE A 25 -6.24 5.56 -5.97
N CYS A 26 -7.45 6.05 -5.68
CA CYS A 26 -8.58 6.06 -6.59
C CYS A 26 -8.81 7.51 -7.05
N PRO A 27 -8.42 7.85 -8.29
CA PRO A 27 -8.71 9.17 -8.84
C PRO A 27 -10.21 9.28 -9.17
N GLU A 28 -10.76 10.49 -9.06
CA GLU A 28 -12.14 10.77 -9.49
C GLU A 28 -12.26 10.93 -11.03
N GLY A 29 -11.14 11.18 -11.70
CA GLY A 29 -11.06 11.37 -13.16
C GLY A 29 -10.67 10.11 -13.94
N PRO A 30 -10.33 10.24 -15.24
CA PRO A 30 -10.09 9.10 -16.14
C PRO A 30 -8.77 8.34 -15.88
N ALA A 31 -8.01 8.71 -14.85
CA ALA A 31 -6.75 8.06 -14.54
C ALA A 31 -6.97 6.65 -13.97
N ALA A 32 -6.08 5.72 -14.32
CA ALA A 32 -6.13 4.37 -13.75
C ALA A 32 -5.76 4.39 -12.25
N PRO A 33 -6.44 3.62 -11.39
CA PRO A 33 -6.09 3.53 -9.99
C PRO A 33 -4.69 2.91 -9.81
N ARG A 34 -4.00 3.33 -8.76
CA ARG A 34 -2.65 2.86 -8.44
C ARG A 34 -2.58 2.38 -7.00
N VAL A 35 -1.73 1.39 -6.76
CA VAL A 35 -1.50 0.85 -5.41
C VAL A 35 -0.04 1.06 -5.02
N LEU A 36 0.17 1.60 -3.83
CA LEU A 36 1.47 1.59 -3.18
C LEU A 36 1.52 0.41 -2.21
N CYS A 37 2.44 -0.52 -2.47
CA CYS A 37 2.68 -1.67 -1.62
C CYS A 37 3.92 -1.43 -0.77
N LEU A 38 3.72 -1.45 0.54
CA LEU A 38 4.78 -1.37 1.53
C LEU A 38 4.97 -2.74 2.19
N SER A 39 6.15 -3.31 1.97
CA SER A 39 6.63 -4.46 2.74
C SER A 39 7.01 -4.02 4.16
N ASN A 40 6.81 -4.89 5.15
CA ASN A 40 7.33 -4.65 6.51
C ASN A 40 8.87 -4.55 6.56
N THR A 41 9.58 -5.06 5.55
CA THR A 41 11.02 -4.85 5.36
C THR A 41 11.37 -3.42 4.94
N GLY A 42 10.38 -2.56 4.65
CA GLY A 42 10.58 -1.16 4.25
C GLY A 42 10.51 -0.94 2.75
N ARG A 43 10.50 -2.00 1.94
CA ARG A 43 10.46 -1.89 0.48
C ARG A 43 9.11 -1.33 0.03
N VAL A 44 9.16 -0.19 -0.67
CA VAL A 44 8.01 0.43 -1.32
C VAL A 44 8.02 0.10 -2.80
N ARG A 45 6.86 -0.26 -3.36
CA ARG A 45 6.68 -0.41 -4.81
C ARG A 45 5.33 0.16 -5.25
N LEU A 46 5.31 0.73 -6.44
CA LEU A 46 4.08 1.07 -7.15
C LEU A 46 3.55 -0.17 -7.89
N SER A 47 2.23 -0.32 -7.96
CA SER A 47 1.58 -1.42 -8.66
C SER A 47 0.27 -0.97 -9.32
N ALA A 48 -0.11 -1.68 -10.38
CA ALA A 48 -1.43 -1.57 -11.01
C ALA A 48 -2.46 -2.55 -10.41
N THR A 49 -2.01 -3.50 -9.60
CA THR A 49 -2.83 -4.48 -8.88
C THR A 49 -2.68 -4.31 -7.37
N ARG A 50 -3.53 -4.94 -6.58
CA ARG A 50 -3.34 -5.04 -5.13
C ARG A 50 -2.03 -5.76 -4.80
N CYS A 51 -1.56 -5.63 -3.57
CA CYS A 51 -0.27 -6.19 -3.17
C CYS A 51 -0.22 -7.72 -3.20
N ASP A 52 -1.38 -8.38 -3.22
CA ASP A 52 -1.58 -9.81 -3.40
C ASP A 52 -1.78 -10.23 -4.88
N GLY A 53 -1.74 -9.27 -5.82
CA GLY A 53 -1.95 -9.50 -7.24
C GLY A 53 -3.41 -9.39 -7.70
N SER A 54 -4.38 -9.26 -6.80
CA SER A 54 -5.79 -9.13 -7.19
C SER A 54 -6.09 -7.79 -7.88
N PRO A 55 -7.15 -7.72 -8.71
CA PRO A 55 -7.54 -6.46 -9.37
C PRO A 55 -7.91 -5.37 -8.37
N VAL A 56 -7.59 -4.11 -8.69
CA VAL A 56 -7.98 -2.96 -7.88
C VAL A 56 -9.43 -2.60 -8.19
N VAL A 57 -10.25 -2.54 -7.16
CA VAL A 57 -11.62 -2.01 -7.23
C VAL A 57 -11.67 -0.78 -6.34
N CYS A 58 -12.01 0.35 -6.93
CA CYS A 58 -12.28 1.58 -6.19
C CYS A 58 -13.68 1.51 -5.58
N PRO A 59 -13.86 2.01 -4.34
CA PRO A 59 -15.18 2.12 -3.74
C PRO A 59 -16.07 3.12 -4.49
#